data_AF-A0A538GYK1-F1
#
_entry.id   AF-A0A538GYK1-F1
#
_cell.length_a   1.000
_cell.length_b   1.000
_cell.length_c   1.000
_cell.angle_alpha   90.00
_cell.angle_beta   90.00
_cell.angle_gamma   90.00
#
_symmetry.space_group_name_H-M   'P 1'
#
loop_
_entity.id
_entity.type
_entity.pdbx_description
1 polymer ?
#
loop_
_entity_poly.entity_id
_entity_poly.type
_entity_poly.pdbx_seq_one_letter_code
_entity_poly.pdbx_strand_id
1 'polypeptide(L)'
;MDVLAEPSGATSFSVLGSVTTTAGGHWTDVVKPTIETSYEANWKSATSSTVTVKVRPLVTLTLVNLSTGSFSTKVTAARSFAGKFVLVQRLSSSGVATQKKVILDTNSSATFRVRLHQGRSRLRVVMPTSQTAPGYITGVTKVLTVSR
;
A
#
# COMPACT_ATOMS: atom_id res chain seq x y z
N MET A 1 25.71 15.56 -9.15
CA MET A 1 25.53 14.69 -7.98
C MET A 1 24.56 13.62 -8.40
N ASP A 2 24.84 12.36 -8.08
CA ASP A 2 23.98 11.26 -8.53
C ASP A 2 23.09 10.82 -7.39
N VAL A 3 21.82 10.57 -7.69
CA VAL A 3 20.86 9.93 -6.80
C VAL A 3 20.80 8.47 -7.22
N LEU A 4 20.99 7.58 -6.26
CA LEU A 4 20.91 6.14 -6.43
C LEU A 4 19.64 5.61 -5.77
N ALA A 5 19.12 4.52 -6.30
CA ALA A 5 17.94 3.84 -5.78
C ALA A 5 18.18 2.33 -5.67
N GLU A 6 17.64 1.74 -4.60
CA GLU A 6 17.56 0.30 -4.40
C GLU A 6 16.10 -0.06 -4.06
N PRO A 7 15.28 -0.41 -5.06
CA PRO A 7 13.92 -0.90 -4.83
C PRO A 7 13.94 -2.25 -4.10
N SER A 8 12.95 -2.52 -3.26
CA SER A 8 12.84 -3.80 -2.55
C SER A 8 12.87 -4.98 -3.52
N GLY A 9 13.85 -5.87 -3.33
CA GLY A 9 14.11 -7.03 -4.18
C GLY A 9 15.24 -6.82 -5.20
N ALA A 10 15.76 -5.60 -5.34
CA ALA A 10 17.05 -5.35 -5.96
C ALA A 10 18.18 -5.88 -5.06
N THR A 11 19.34 -6.13 -5.66
CA THR A 11 20.53 -6.66 -4.97
C THR A 11 21.60 -5.59 -4.70
N SER A 12 21.43 -4.39 -5.26
CA SER A 12 22.34 -3.27 -5.12
C SER A 12 21.69 -1.96 -5.57
N PHE A 13 22.25 -0.83 -5.12
CA PHE A 13 21.92 0.49 -5.60
C PHE A 13 22.30 0.68 -7.07
N SER A 14 21.42 1.32 -7.84
CA SER A 14 21.69 1.76 -9.21
C SER A 14 21.37 3.24 -9.37
N VAL A 15 22.01 3.89 -10.35
CA VAL A 15 21.80 5.32 -10.60
C VAL A 15 20.36 5.55 -11.05
N LEU A 16 19.60 6.33 -10.27
CA LEU A 16 18.27 6.81 -10.61
C LEU A 16 18.35 8.00 -11.57
N GLY A 17 19.32 8.90 -11.33
CA GLY A 17 19.55 10.09 -12.13
C GLY A 17 20.53 11.06 -11.47
N SER A 18 20.84 12.16 -12.16
CA SER A 18 21.74 13.20 -11.67
C SER A 18 20.98 14.48 -11.36
N VAL A 19 21.35 15.14 -10.26
CA VAL A 19 20.81 16.44 -9.83
C VAL A 19 21.90 17.50 -9.77
N THR A 20 21.49 18.74 -10.01
CA THR A 20 22.33 19.93 -9.86
C THR A 20 22.26 20.42 -8.42
N THR A 21 23.41 20.70 -7.83
CA THR A 21 23.51 21.31 -6.50
C THR A 21 23.37 22.82 -6.58
N THR A 22 22.82 23.41 -5.54
CA THR A 22 22.72 24.86 -5.32
C THR A 22 23.82 25.34 -4.37
N ALA A 23 23.83 26.64 -4.05
CA ALA A 23 24.77 27.21 -3.09
C ALA A 23 24.77 26.41 -1.78
N GLY A 24 25.95 26.15 -1.21
CA GLY A 24 26.08 25.31 -0.01
C GLY A 24 25.92 23.81 -0.23
N GLY A 25 25.80 23.34 -1.48
CA GLY A 25 25.70 21.92 -1.80
C GLY A 25 24.32 21.31 -1.60
N HIS A 26 23.29 22.14 -1.38
CA HIS A 26 21.91 21.67 -1.25
C HIS A 26 21.35 21.21 -2.60
N TRP A 27 20.53 20.18 -2.56
CA TRP A 27 19.86 19.62 -3.73
C TRP A 27 18.50 19.05 -3.30
N THR A 28 17.64 18.79 -4.28
CA THR A 28 16.34 18.16 -4.04
C THR A 28 16.00 17.31 -5.24
N ASP A 29 15.41 16.15 -4.98
CA ASP A 29 14.83 15.28 -6.00
C ASP A 29 13.42 14.84 -5.58
N VAL A 30 12.51 14.71 -6.55
CA VAL A 30 11.11 14.36 -6.30
C VAL A 30 10.83 12.99 -6.90
N VAL A 31 10.73 11.99 -6.03
CA VAL A 31 10.53 10.58 -6.42
C VAL A 31 9.11 10.10 -6.15
N LYS A 32 8.67 9.09 -6.92
CA LYS A 32 7.38 8.40 -6.74
C LYS A 32 7.58 6.87 -6.74
N PRO A 33 8.14 6.30 -5.66
CA PRO A 33 8.38 4.86 -5.58
C PRO A 33 7.07 4.08 -5.61
N THR A 34 7.05 3.00 -6.42
CA THR A 34 5.90 2.09 -6.52
C THR A 34 5.99 0.91 -5.54
N ILE A 35 7.15 0.72 -4.91
CA ILE A 35 7.48 -0.26 -3.87
C ILE A 35 8.45 0.40 -2.89
N GLU A 36 8.65 -0.14 -1.69
CA GLU A 36 9.66 0.37 -0.77
C GLU A 36 11.02 0.49 -1.47
N THR A 37 11.64 1.67 -1.40
CA THR A 37 12.90 1.98 -2.09
C THR A 37 13.81 2.74 -1.15
N SER A 38 15.06 2.29 -1.07
CA SER A 38 16.14 3.02 -0.42
C SER A 38 16.82 3.95 -1.41
N TYR A 39 17.19 5.14 -0.95
CA TYR A 39 17.86 6.16 -1.75
C TYR A 39 19.13 6.64 -1.06
N GLU A 40 20.15 6.88 -1.86
CA GLU A 40 21.40 7.48 -1.45
C GLU A 40 21.82 8.50 -2.49
N ALA A 41 22.70 9.42 -2.12
CA ALA A 41 23.30 10.32 -3.07
C ALA A 41 24.81 10.22 -3.03
N ASN A 42 25.41 10.22 -4.22
CA ASN A 42 26.83 10.11 -4.42
C ASN A 42 27.37 11.39 -5.08
N TRP A 43 28.48 11.88 -4.54
CA TRP A 43 29.28 12.93 -5.18
C TRP A 43 30.76 12.60 -5.02
N LYS A 44 31.42 12.29 -6.14
CA LYS A 44 32.83 11.86 -6.18
C LYS A 44 33.02 10.63 -5.29
N SER A 45 33.79 10.72 -4.22
CA SER A 45 34.04 9.63 -3.28
C SER A 45 33.14 9.63 -2.05
N ALA A 46 32.21 10.60 -1.93
CA ALA A 46 31.32 10.73 -0.79
C ALA A 46 29.93 10.16 -1.11
N THR A 47 29.39 9.39 -0.16
CA THR A 47 28.02 8.86 -0.20
C THR A 47 27.24 9.35 1.02
N SER A 48 25.98 9.72 0.83
CA SER A 48 25.10 10.13 1.93
C SER A 48 24.68 8.95 2.80
N SER A 49 24.04 9.24 3.94
CA SER A 49 23.23 8.23 4.64
C SER A 49 22.08 7.74 3.76
N THR A 50 21.71 6.47 3.91
CA THR A 50 20.55 5.86 3.25
C THR A 50 19.24 6.41 3.79
N VAL A 51 18.31 6.76 2.89
CA VAL A 51 16.93 7.13 3.20
C VAL A 51 15.98 6.11 2.59
N THR A 52 15.24 5.38 3.42
CA THR A 52 14.25 4.40 2.95
C THR A 52 12.85 5.00 2.95
N VAL A 53 12.20 4.97 1.79
CA VAL A 53 10.80 5.38 1.62
C VAL A 53 9.91 4.15 1.61
N LYS A 54 9.03 4.03 2.61
CA LYS A 54 8.07 2.93 2.72
C LYS A 54 6.79 3.23 1.94
N VAL A 55 6.28 2.24 1.21
CA VAL A 55 5.10 2.38 0.34
C VAL A 55 3.98 1.44 0.80
N ARG A 56 2.72 1.87 0.61
CA ARG A 56 1.53 1.02 0.78
C ARG A 56 1.05 0.52 -0.58
N PRO A 57 0.54 -0.72 -0.67
CA PRO A 57 -0.19 -1.11 -1.86
C PRO A 57 -1.50 -0.32 -1.91
N LEU A 58 -1.98 -0.03 -3.11
CA LEU A 58 -3.28 0.60 -3.28
C LEU A 58 -4.36 -0.46 -3.05
N VAL A 59 -5.11 -0.33 -1.95
CA VAL A 59 -6.26 -1.19 -1.65
C VAL A 59 -7.53 -0.38 -1.89
N THR A 60 -8.48 -0.95 -2.64
CA THR A 60 -9.80 -0.37 -2.86
C THR A 60 -10.87 -1.24 -2.21
N LEU A 61 -11.95 -0.61 -1.75
CA LEU A 61 -13.16 -1.27 -1.28
C LEU A 61 -14.35 -0.60 -1.97
N THR A 62 -15.13 -1.38 -2.71
CA THR A 62 -16.30 -0.90 -3.44
C THR A 62 -17.55 -1.67 -3.01
N LEU A 63 -18.66 -0.96 -2.85
CA LEU A 63 -19.97 -1.59 -2.71
C LEU A 63 -20.44 -2.03 -4.11
N VAL A 64 -20.69 -3.31 -4.28
CA VAL A 64 -21.16 -3.89 -5.55
C VAL A 64 -22.67 -3.94 -5.57
N ASN A 65 -23.29 -4.37 -4.47
CA ASN A 65 -24.74 -4.48 -4.37
C ASN A 65 -25.18 -4.33 -2.90
N LEU A 66 -26.01 -3.32 -2.63
CA LEU A 66 -26.47 -2.99 -1.28
C LEU A 66 -27.45 -4.03 -0.72
N SER A 67 -28.40 -4.52 -1.51
CA SER A 67 -29.45 -5.43 -1.04
C SER A 67 -28.89 -6.77 -0.55
N THR A 68 -27.80 -7.23 -1.17
CA THR A 68 -27.09 -8.45 -0.80
C THR A 68 -25.88 -8.23 0.11
N GLY A 69 -25.54 -6.96 0.40
CA GLY A 69 -24.32 -6.60 1.13
C GLY A 69 -23.04 -7.09 0.44
N SER A 70 -23.01 -7.04 -0.90
CA SER A 70 -21.89 -7.49 -1.72
C SER A 70 -20.89 -6.37 -1.95
N PHE A 71 -19.61 -6.67 -1.74
CA PHE A 71 -18.48 -5.76 -1.89
C PHE A 71 -17.38 -6.41 -2.71
N SER A 72 -16.56 -5.58 -3.34
CA SER A 72 -15.33 -5.99 -4.01
C SER A 72 -14.14 -5.25 -3.43
N THR A 73 -13.00 -5.93 -3.38
CA THR A 73 -11.72 -5.35 -3.02
C THR A 73 -10.71 -5.67 -4.10
N LYS A 74 -9.84 -4.71 -4.42
CA LYS A 74 -8.70 -4.91 -5.32
C LYS A 74 -7.44 -4.35 -4.68
N VAL A 75 -6.34 -5.09 -4.81
CA VAL A 75 -5.02 -4.66 -4.38
C VAL A 75 -4.17 -4.42 -5.63
N THR A 76 -3.60 -3.23 -5.76
CA THR A 76 -2.73 -2.83 -6.88
C THR A 76 -1.36 -2.42 -6.36
N ALA A 77 -0.32 -3.02 -6.95
CA ALA A 77 1.08 -2.88 -6.55
C ALA A 77 2.01 -3.32 -7.70
N ALA A 78 3.33 -3.18 -7.51
CA ALA A 78 4.35 -3.60 -8.46
C ALA A 78 4.48 -5.13 -8.59
N ARG A 79 3.88 -5.91 -7.67
CA ARG A 79 3.85 -7.37 -7.72
C ARG A 79 2.45 -7.91 -7.42
N SER A 80 2.19 -9.15 -7.86
CA SER A 80 0.93 -9.83 -7.59
C SER A 80 0.79 -10.21 -6.11
N PHE A 81 -0.45 -10.15 -5.63
CA PHE A 81 -0.89 -10.61 -4.32
C PHE A 81 -1.88 -11.78 -4.40
N ALA A 82 -1.90 -12.51 -5.52
CA ALA A 82 -2.70 -13.71 -5.67
C ALA A 82 -2.44 -14.72 -4.53
N GLY A 83 -3.52 -15.31 -4.00
CA GLY A 83 -3.46 -16.27 -2.89
C GLY A 83 -3.16 -15.65 -1.51
N LYS A 84 -2.81 -14.36 -1.43
CA LYS A 84 -2.73 -13.62 -0.16
C LYS A 84 -4.13 -13.25 0.31
N PHE A 85 -4.23 -12.77 1.55
CA PHE A 85 -5.53 -12.38 2.12
C PHE A 85 -5.58 -10.94 2.60
N VAL A 86 -6.80 -10.43 2.67
CA VAL A 86 -7.16 -9.17 3.31
C VAL A 86 -8.18 -9.41 4.42
N LEU A 87 -8.22 -8.50 5.38
CA LEU A 87 -9.15 -8.50 6.50
C LEU A 87 -10.20 -7.41 6.27
N VAL A 88 -11.47 -7.83 6.24
CA VAL A 88 -12.62 -6.93 6.19
C VAL A 88 -12.97 -6.57 7.62
N GLN A 89 -12.91 -5.29 7.96
CA GLN A 89 -13.15 -4.79 9.30
C GLN A 89 -14.37 -3.88 9.33
N ARG A 90 -15.16 -4.01 10.40
CA ARG A 90 -16.25 -3.10 10.74
C ARG A 90 -15.79 -2.15 11.84
N LEU A 91 -16.11 -0.87 11.67
CA LEU A 91 -15.85 0.17 12.65
C LEU A 91 -17.17 0.55 13.33
N SER A 92 -17.22 0.41 14.65
CA SER A 92 -18.31 0.85 15.52
C SER A 92 -17.78 1.83 16.58
N SER A 93 -18.69 2.38 17.39
CA SER A 93 -18.31 3.13 18.60
C SER A 93 -17.53 2.28 19.60
N SER A 94 -17.80 0.98 19.66
CA SER A 94 -17.13 0.01 20.55
C SER A 94 -15.76 -0.46 20.04
N GLY A 95 -15.34 -0.06 18.84
CA GLY A 95 -14.02 -0.37 18.29
C GLY A 95 -14.06 -0.99 16.89
N VAL A 96 -13.03 -1.77 16.58
CA VAL A 96 -12.84 -2.38 15.26
C VAL A 96 -12.94 -3.89 15.37
N ALA A 97 -13.86 -4.49 14.62
CA ALA A 97 -14.06 -5.93 14.59
C ALA A 97 -13.78 -6.49 13.19
N THR A 98 -12.89 -7.48 13.09
CA THR A 98 -12.69 -8.22 11.84
C THR A 98 -13.91 -9.09 11.56
N GLN A 99 -14.60 -8.79 10.46
CA GLN A 99 -15.79 -9.52 10.04
C GLN A 99 -15.44 -10.74 9.18
N LYS A 100 -14.38 -10.62 8.36
CA LYS A 100 -14.02 -11.66 7.40
C LYS A 100 -12.55 -11.60 7.02
N LYS A 101 -11.96 -12.77 6.77
CA LYS A 101 -10.71 -12.94 6.03
C LYS A 101 -11.06 -13.38 4.60
N VAL A 102 -10.54 -12.68 3.60
CA VAL A 102 -10.85 -12.91 2.18
C VAL A 102 -9.56 -13.13 1.43
N ILE A 103 -9.47 -14.25 0.70
CA ILE A 103 -8.32 -14.60 -0.14
C ILE A 103 -8.49 -13.93 -1.50
N LEU A 104 -7.42 -13.34 -2.02
CA LEU A 104 -7.38 -12.68 -3.32
C LEU A 104 -7.17 -13.71 -4.44
N ASP A 105 -7.89 -13.52 -5.53
CA ASP A 105 -7.75 -14.29 -6.76
C ASP A 105 -6.48 -13.91 -7.55
N THR A 106 -6.31 -14.50 -8.73
CA THR A 106 -5.19 -14.24 -9.64
C THR A 106 -5.05 -12.77 -10.05
N ASN A 107 -6.13 -11.99 -9.99
CA ASN A 107 -6.17 -10.56 -10.28
C ASN A 107 -5.94 -9.70 -9.02
N SER A 108 -5.46 -10.29 -7.93
CA SER A 108 -5.29 -9.63 -6.63
C SER A 108 -6.59 -8.96 -6.15
N SER A 109 -7.73 -9.59 -6.47
CA SER A 109 -9.07 -9.07 -6.21
C SER A 109 -9.91 -10.10 -5.48
N ALA A 110 -10.99 -9.66 -4.84
CA ALA A 110 -11.98 -10.57 -4.28
C ALA A 110 -13.35 -9.91 -4.13
N THR A 111 -14.40 -10.69 -4.34
CA THR A 111 -15.78 -10.31 -4.04
C THR A 111 -16.26 -11.06 -2.81
N PHE A 112 -16.93 -10.37 -1.90
CA PHE A 112 -17.41 -10.95 -0.65
C PHE A 112 -18.68 -10.28 -0.17
N ARG A 113 -19.45 -11.01 0.65
CA ARG A 113 -20.64 -10.50 1.32
C ARG A 113 -20.37 -10.20 2.79
N VAL A 114 -20.96 -9.12 3.28
CA VAL A 114 -21.02 -8.75 4.70
C VAL A 114 -22.46 -8.50 5.08
N ARG A 115 -22.93 -9.06 6.19
CA ARG A 115 -24.27 -8.77 6.70
C ARG A 115 -24.36 -7.29 7.10
N LEU A 116 -25.26 -6.56 6.45
CA LEU A 116 -25.56 -5.17 6.79
C LEU A 116 -26.84 -5.16 7.64
N HIS A 117 -26.70 -4.72 8.89
CA HIS A 117 -27.82 -4.42 9.76
C HIS A 117 -28.47 -3.10 9.35
N GLN A 118 -29.71 -2.86 9.77
CA GLN A 118 -30.43 -1.61 9.51
C GLN A 118 -29.58 -0.41 10.00
N GLY A 119 -29.54 0.66 9.21
CA GLY A 119 -28.78 1.86 9.52
C GLY A 119 -27.32 1.82 9.03
N ARG A 120 -26.45 2.57 9.70
CA ARG A 120 -25.09 2.89 9.22
C ARG A 120 -24.11 1.76 9.52
N SER A 121 -23.48 1.24 8.47
CA SER A 121 -22.35 0.33 8.55
C SER A 121 -21.08 1.00 8.00
N ARG A 122 -20.01 1.01 8.79
CA ARG A 122 -18.68 1.53 8.39
C ARG A 122 -17.72 0.36 8.22
N LEU A 123 -17.20 0.20 7.01
CA LEU A 123 -16.32 -0.92 6.65
C LEU A 123 -14.99 -0.40 6.11
N ARG A 124 -13.91 -1.14 6.36
CA ARG A 124 -12.62 -0.95 5.68
C ARG A 124 -12.00 -2.30 5.38
N VAL A 125 -11.12 -2.33 4.39
CA VAL A 125 -10.25 -3.48 4.13
C VAL A 125 -8.83 -3.15 4.59
N VAL A 126 -8.20 -4.12 5.24
CA VAL A 126 -6.80 -4.03 5.71
C VAL A 126 -6.04 -5.23 5.15
N MET A 127 -4.92 -4.99 4.49
CA MET A 127 -3.96 -6.01 4.10
C MET A 127 -2.75 -5.92 5.05
N PRO A 128 -2.59 -6.87 5.98
CA PRO A 128 -1.57 -6.77 7.02
C PRO A 128 -0.16 -6.93 6.45
N THR A 129 0.85 -6.39 7.14
CA THR A 129 2.26 -6.45 6.70
C THR A 129 2.75 -7.88 6.45
N SER A 130 2.25 -8.87 7.18
CA SER A 130 2.58 -10.29 6.94
C SER A 130 2.13 -10.81 5.56
N GLN A 131 1.25 -10.09 4.87
CA GLN A 131 0.79 -10.41 3.52
C GLN A 131 1.42 -9.47 2.47
N THR A 132 1.74 -8.23 2.85
CA THR A 132 2.34 -7.23 1.94
C THR A 132 3.86 -7.30 1.87
N ALA A 133 4.53 -7.86 2.88
CA ALA A 133 5.98 -8.01 2.90
C ALA A 133 6.49 -9.07 1.90
N PRO A 134 7.73 -8.92 1.41
CA PRO A 134 8.57 -7.71 1.49
C PRO A 134 8.08 -6.58 0.58
N GLY A 135 8.63 -5.38 0.79
CA GLY A 135 8.49 -4.23 -0.11
C GLY A 135 7.27 -3.32 0.11
N TYR A 136 6.39 -3.68 1.03
CA TYR A 136 5.21 -2.88 1.33
C TYR A 136 4.84 -2.95 2.80
N ILE A 137 4.45 -1.80 3.36
CA ILE A 137 3.78 -1.74 4.65
C ILE A 137 2.28 -2.04 4.50
N THR A 138 1.59 -2.20 5.65
CA THR A 138 0.16 -2.49 5.72
C THR A 138 -0.68 -1.59 4.81
N GLY A 139 -1.44 -2.21 3.91
CA GLY A 139 -2.39 -1.54 3.03
C GLY A 139 -3.73 -1.34 3.73
N VAL A 140 -4.32 -0.16 3.62
CA VAL A 140 -5.63 0.15 4.22
C VAL A 140 -6.48 0.96 3.25
N THR A 141 -7.76 0.65 3.18
CA THR A 141 -8.71 1.47 2.42
C THR A 141 -9.15 2.68 3.23
N LYS A 142 -9.71 3.69 2.54
CA LYS A 142 -10.63 4.61 3.20
C LYS A 142 -11.82 3.83 3.78
N VAL A 143 -12.43 4.37 4.83
CA VAL A 143 -13.62 3.77 5.43
C VAL A 143 -14.81 4.03 4.51
N LEU A 144 -15.43 2.97 4.02
CA LEU A 144 -16.67 3.02 3.27
C LEU A 144 -17.84 3.00 4.24
N THR A 145 -18.69 4.03 4.18
CA THR A 145 -19.93 4.09 4.97
C THR A 145 -21.10 3.73 4.06
N VAL A 146 -21.91 2.77 4.47
CA VAL A 146 -23.13 2.35 3.77
C VAL A 146 -24.30 2.42 4.73
N SER A 147 -25.48 2.75 4.22
CA SER A 147 -26.73 2.79 4.98
C SER A 147 -27.76 1.90 4.31
N ARG A 148 -28.41 1.04 5.09
CA ARG A 148 -29.49 0.16 4.65
C ARG A 148 -30.80 0.55 5.30
#